data_AF-A0A925NHW7-F1
#
_entry.id   AF-A0A925NHW7-F1
#
_cell.length_a   1.000
_cell.length_b   1.000
_cell.length_c   1.000
_cell.angle_alpha   90.00
_cell.angle_beta   90.00
_cell.angle_gamma   90.00
#
_symmetry.space_group_name_H-M   'P 1'
#
loop_
_entity.id
_entity.type
_entity.pdbx_description
1 polymer ?
#
loop_
_entity_poly.entity_id
_entity_poly.type
_entity_poly.pdbx_seq_one_letter_code
_entity_poly.pdbx_strand_id
1 'polypeptide(L)'
;MQTEKFALVDCNNFYVSCERVFNPKLEGKPVVVLSNNDGCVIARSNEAKAIGVTMGVPFFKVEEMIKKNGLIALSSNYPLYGDMSARVMKLIGSFAPGQEVYSIDESFLLVSGISAFADTARTLKDVVKQSLGLPVCVGIAPTKTLAKLSNNIAKSTKRFGGVFDYSALSEEKQIQVLKAIPVAKVWGVGRKLQEKLINRNIMTA
;
A
#
# COMPACT_ATOMS: atom_id res chain seq x y z
N MET A 1 -9.61 12.04 27.69
CA MET A 1 -8.44 12.08 26.79
C MET A 1 -8.94 11.86 25.38
N GLN A 2 -8.57 12.72 24.42
CA GLN A 2 -8.94 12.48 23.02
C GLN A 2 -8.14 11.27 22.53
N THR A 3 -8.82 10.22 22.07
CA THR A 3 -8.16 9.01 21.58
C THR A 3 -7.34 9.37 20.34
N GLU A 4 -6.03 9.07 20.38
CA GLU A 4 -5.17 9.26 19.23
C GLU A 4 -5.67 8.42 18.04
N LYS A 5 -5.67 9.01 16.84
CA LYS A 5 -6.13 8.35 15.62
C LYS A 5 -5.21 8.69 14.46
N PHE A 6 -4.83 7.66 13.71
CA PHE A 6 -3.92 7.75 12.57
C PHE A 6 -4.60 7.27 11.30
N ALA A 7 -4.30 7.91 10.18
CA ALA A 7 -4.65 7.43 8.86
C ALA A 7 -3.36 7.16 8.07
N LEU A 8 -3.12 5.91 7.69
CA LEU A 8 -2.05 5.55 6.76
C LEU A 8 -2.56 5.69 5.33
N VAL A 9 -2.03 6.66 4.60
CA VAL A 9 -2.19 6.79 3.15
C VAL A 9 -1.03 6.09 2.45
N ASP A 10 -1.34 5.26 1.46
CA ASP A 10 -0.37 4.41 0.76
C ASP A 10 -0.68 4.35 -0.75
N CYS A 11 0.29 4.65 -1.59
CA CYS A 11 0.18 4.57 -3.04
C CYS A 11 0.27 3.13 -3.55
N ASN A 12 -0.79 2.68 -4.23
CA ASN A 12 -0.86 1.33 -4.76
C ASN A 12 0.14 1.12 -5.90
N ASN A 13 1.01 0.10 -5.79
CA ASN A 13 1.98 -0.27 -6.82
C ASN A 13 2.84 0.94 -7.28
N PHE A 14 3.27 1.77 -6.32
CA PHE A 14 3.74 3.14 -6.54
C PHE A 14 4.58 3.36 -7.81
N TYR A 15 5.73 2.68 -7.99
CA TYR A 15 6.57 2.91 -9.17
C TYR A 15 5.86 2.55 -10.49
N VAL A 16 5.13 1.44 -10.54
CA VAL A 16 4.33 1.10 -11.73
C VAL A 16 3.24 2.14 -11.98
N SER A 17 2.62 2.67 -10.92
CA SER A 17 1.63 3.73 -11.04
C SER A 17 2.25 5.05 -11.53
N CYS A 18 3.46 5.40 -11.11
CA CYS A 18 4.19 6.55 -11.66
C CYS A 18 4.43 6.38 -13.17
N GLU A 19 4.86 5.21 -13.63
CA GLU A 19 5.04 4.94 -15.06
C GLU A 19 3.72 5.05 -15.83
N ARG A 20 2.61 4.56 -15.26
CA ARG A 20 1.27 4.64 -15.88
C ARG A 20 0.74 6.07 -16.01
N VAL A 21 1.13 6.99 -15.13
CA VAL A 21 0.75 8.41 -15.22
C VAL A 21 1.29 9.02 -16.52
N PHE A 22 2.52 8.68 -16.92
CA PHE A 22 3.16 9.22 -18.13
C PHE A 22 3.02 8.32 -19.35
N ASN A 23 2.63 7.05 -19.16
CA ASN A 23 2.34 6.12 -20.24
C ASN A 23 1.05 5.34 -19.97
N PRO A 24 -0.13 5.92 -20.28
CA PRO A 24 -1.42 5.27 -20.05
C PRO A 24 -1.62 3.94 -20.79
N LYS A 25 -0.81 3.64 -21.82
CA LYS A 25 -0.84 2.36 -22.54
C LYS A 25 -0.39 1.17 -21.68
N LEU A 26 0.15 1.42 -20.49
CA LEU A 26 0.54 0.41 -19.49
C LEU A 26 -0.61 -0.01 -18.57
N GLU A 27 -1.75 0.68 -18.62
CA GLU A 27 -2.93 0.31 -17.83
C GLU A 27 -3.48 -1.05 -18.29
N GLY A 28 -3.88 -1.89 -17.34
CA GLY A 28 -4.36 -3.26 -17.63
C GLY A 28 -3.29 -4.25 -18.11
N LYS A 29 -2.01 -3.87 -18.17
CA LYS A 29 -0.91 -4.76 -18.62
C LYS A 29 -0.08 -5.29 -17.44
N PRO A 30 0.49 -6.50 -17.54
CA PRO A 30 1.49 -6.98 -16.60
C PRO A 30 2.77 -6.15 -16.73
N VAL A 31 3.04 -5.33 -15.72
CA VAL A 31 4.20 -4.43 -15.69
C VAL A 31 5.01 -4.64 -14.42
N VAL A 32 6.34 -4.66 -14.56
CA VAL A 32 7.28 -4.58 -13.44
C VAL A 32 8.26 -3.43 -13.63
N VAL A 33 8.70 -2.87 -12.51
CA VAL A 33 9.85 -1.96 -12.45
C VAL A 33 11.01 -2.71 -11.81
N LEU A 34 12.19 -2.62 -12.42
CA LEU A 34 13.42 -3.28 -12.01
C LEU A 34 14.31 -2.33 -11.18
N SER A 35 15.23 -2.88 -10.41
CA SER A 35 16.24 -2.14 -9.63
C SER A 35 17.29 -1.46 -10.52
N ASN A 36 18.23 -0.75 -9.89
CA ASN A 36 19.46 -0.32 -10.56
C ASN A 36 20.11 -1.50 -11.31
N ASN A 37 20.60 -1.22 -12.52
CA ASN A 37 21.17 -2.22 -13.44
C ASN A 37 20.25 -3.41 -13.72
N ASP A 38 18.94 -3.22 -13.59
CA ASP A 38 17.91 -4.22 -13.88
C ASP A 38 18.07 -5.56 -13.13
N GLY A 39 18.67 -5.52 -11.94
CA GLY A 39 19.01 -6.72 -11.16
C GLY A 39 17.81 -7.53 -10.67
N CYS A 40 16.79 -6.88 -10.09
CA CYS A 40 15.60 -7.56 -9.57
C CYS A 40 14.33 -6.71 -9.67
N VAL A 41 13.18 -7.38 -9.56
CA VAL A 41 11.86 -6.74 -9.58
C VAL A 41 11.60 -6.01 -8.26
N ILE A 42 11.39 -4.69 -8.32
CA ILE A 42 11.15 -3.83 -7.14
C ILE A 42 9.73 -3.27 -7.05
N ALA A 43 8.98 -3.26 -8.16
CA ALA A 43 7.55 -2.95 -8.15
C ALA A 43 6.80 -3.78 -9.19
N ARG A 44 5.51 -4.03 -8.94
CA ARG A 44 4.70 -4.98 -9.72
C ARG A 44 3.27 -4.49 -9.84
N SER A 45 2.74 -4.51 -11.05
CA SER A 45 1.32 -4.29 -11.31
C SER A 45 0.47 -5.43 -10.74
N ASN A 46 -0.85 -5.22 -10.63
CA ASN A 46 -1.74 -6.29 -10.15
C ASN A 46 -1.79 -7.45 -11.15
N GLU A 47 -1.68 -7.14 -12.43
CA GLU A 47 -1.62 -8.07 -13.55
C GLU A 47 -0.32 -8.89 -13.50
N ALA A 48 0.83 -8.27 -13.19
CA ALA A 48 2.09 -8.98 -12.99
C ALA A 48 2.05 -9.91 -11.77
N LYS A 49 1.37 -9.51 -10.68
CA LYS A 49 1.14 -10.38 -9.51
C LYS A 49 0.26 -11.57 -9.87
N ALA A 50 -0.76 -11.37 -10.72
CA ALA A 50 -1.69 -12.42 -11.12
C ALA A 50 -1.01 -13.53 -11.93
N ILE A 51 0.03 -13.20 -12.71
CA ILE A 51 0.85 -14.19 -13.44
C ILE A 51 2.01 -14.77 -12.61
N GLY A 52 2.06 -14.48 -11.30
CA GLY A 52 2.97 -15.13 -10.35
C GLY A 52 4.32 -14.43 -10.12
N VAL A 53 4.54 -13.23 -10.64
CA VAL A 53 5.80 -12.49 -10.37
C VAL A 53 5.87 -12.10 -8.89
N THR A 54 6.94 -12.46 -8.19
CA THR A 54 7.16 -12.18 -6.76
C THR A 54 8.07 -10.96 -6.53
N MET A 55 8.11 -10.40 -5.30
CA MET A 55 8.95 -9.21 -5.02
C MET A 55 10.41 -9.63 -4.92
N GLY A 56 11.33 -8.80 -5.40
CA GLY A 56 12.76 -9.03 -5.27
C GLY A 56 13.27 -10.23 -6.06
N VAL A 57 12.44 -10.82 -6.93
CA VAL A 57 12.88 -11.89 -7.82
C VAL A 57 13.90 -11.32 -8.81
N PRO A 58 15.06 -11.99 -9.01
CA PRO A 58 16.03 -11.58 -10.02
C PRO A 58 15.40 -11.55 -11.42
N PHE A 59 15.75 -10.55 -12.21
CA PHE A 59 15.11 -10.32 -13.52
C PHE A 59 15.22 -11.54 -14.45
N PHE A 60 16.38 -12.18 -14.51
CA PHE A 60 16.60 -13.37 -15.35
C PHE A 60 15.62 -14.52 -15.07
N LYS A 61 15.08 -14.62 -13.84
CA LYS A 61 14.10 -15.66 -13.49
C LYS A 61 12.70 -15.39 -14.02
N VAL A 62 12.43 -14.16 -14.45
CA VAL A 62 11.11 -13.74 -14.98
C VAL A 62 11.17 -13.37 -16.46
N GLU A 63 12.33 -13.45 -17.10
CA GLU A 63 12.49 -13.20 -18.54
C GLU A 63 11.58 -14.07 -19.42
N GLU A 64 11.39 -15.35 -19.05
CA GLU A 64 10.48 -16.23 -19.79
C GLU A 64 9.03 -15.71 -19.79
N MET A 65 8.62 -15.03 -18.74
CA MET A 65 7.26 -14.47 -18.61
C MET A 65 7.04 -13.28 -19.57
N ILE A 66 8.11 -12.62 -20.02
CA ILE A 66 8.02 -11.57 -21.06
C ILE A 66 7.49 -12.19 -22.35
N LYS A 67 8.08 -13.31 -22.77
CA LYS A 67 7.69 -14.00 -24.01
C LYS A 67 6.33 -14.70 -23.89
N LYS A 68 6.06 -15.35 -22.75
CA LYS A 68 4.86 -16.18 -22.55
C LYS A 68 3.62 -15.38 -22.16
N ASN A 69 3.78 -14.33 -21.35
CA ASN A 69 2.66 -13.62 -20.72
C ASN A 69 2.60 -12.13 -21.11
N GLY A 70 3.48 -11.67 -22.01
CA GLY A 70 3.55 -10.26 -22.40
C GLY A 70 3.97 -9.34 -21.25
N LEU A 71 4.74 -9.86 -20.29
CA LEU A 71 5.26 -9.07 -19.17
C LEU A 71 6.14 -7.93 -19.70
N ILE A 72 5.84 -6.69 -19.28
CA ILE A 72 6.61 -5.50 -19.60
C ILE A 72 7.53 -5.20 -18.42
N ALA A 73 8.84 -5.15 -18.67
CA ALA A 73 9.83 -4.75 -17.69
C ALA A 73 10.35 -3.35 -18.01
N LEU A 74 10.42 -2.50 -16.99
CA LEU A 74 10.93 -1.13 -17.08
C LEU A 74 12.10 -0.96 -16.10
N SER A 75 13.17 -0.32 -16.54
CA SER A 75 14.24 0.12 -15.64
C SER A 75 13.73 1.22 -14.71
N SER A 76 14.25 1.28 -13.48
CA SER A 76 13.83 2.28 -12.50
C SER A 76 14.14 3.73 -12.92
N ASN A 77 13.15 4.61 -12.75
CA ASN A 77 13.28 6.06 -12.92
C ASN A 77 13.14 6.79 -11.57
N TYR A 78 14.18 6.74 -10.72
CA TYR A 78 14.13 7.35 -9.38
C TYR A 78 13.88 8.86 -9.36
N PRO A 79 14.39 9.69 -10.29
CA PRO A 79 14.03 11.10 -10.34
C PRO A 79 12.52 11.32 -10.49
N LEU A 80 11.86 10.56 -11.39
CA LEU A 80 10.40 10.57 -11.53
C LEU A 80 9.71 10.14 -10.23
N TYR A 81 10.16 9.04 -9.62
CA TYR A 81 9.52 8.51 -8.42
C TYR A 81 9.65 9.46 -7.23
N GLY A 82 10.79 10.14 -7.09
CA GLY A 82 11.02 11.16 -6.06
C GLY A 82 10.14 12.39 -6.25
N ASP A 83 10.02 12.91 -7.48
CA ASP A 83 9.13 14.05 -7.78
C ASP A 83 7.66 13.70 -7.51
N MET A 84 7.20 12.55 -7.99
CA MET A 84 5.83 12.08 -7.74
C MET A 84 5.55 11.88 -6.26
N SER A 85 6.50 11.35 -5.50
CA SER A 85 6.41 11.19 -4.04
C SER A 85 6.25 12.55 -3.36
N ALA A 86 7.12 13.51 -3.65
CA ALA A 86 7.08 14.84 -3.05
C ALA A 86 5.72 15.53 -3.29
N ARG A 87 5.15 15.38 -4.49
CA ARG A 87 3.81 15.90 -4.83
C ARG A 87 2.70 15.22 -4.03
N VAL A 88 2.73 13.88 -3.92
CA VAL A 88 1.74 13.14 -3.11
C VAL A 88 1.84 13.56 -1.64
N MET A 89 3.04 13.54 -1.06
CA MET A 89 3.24 13.85 0.36
C MET A 89 2.78 15.26 0.69
N LYS A 90 3.10 16.23 -0.17
CA LYS A 90 2.61 17.61 -0.03
C LYS A 90 1.09 17.70 -0.10
N LEU A 91 0.47 17.01 -1.06
CA LEU A 91 -0.98 17.04 -1.25
C LEU A 91 -1.72 16.43 -0.05
N ILE A 92 -1.34 15.21 0.36
CA ILE A 92 -2.02 14.50 1.46
C ILE A 92 -1.79 15.17 2.82
N GLY A 93 -0.65 15.84 3.01
CA GLY A 93 -0.35 16.58 4.23
C GLY A 93 -1.34 17.70 4.52
N SER A 94 -2.02 18.24 3.49
CA SER A 94 -3.04 19.29 3.66
C SER A 94 -4.36 18.79 4.28
N PHE A 95 -4.57 17.48 4.37
CA PHE A 95 -5.80 16.87 4.88
C PHE A 95 -5.79 16.64 6.40
N ALA A 96 -4.68 16.89 7.09
CA ALA A 96 -4.53 16.60 8.50
C ALA A 96 -3.62 17.63 9.20
N PRO A 97 -3.81 17.87 10.50
CA PRO A 97 -2.97 18.78 11.29
C PRO A 97 -1.53 18.28 11.48
N GLY A 98 -1.29 16.97 11.33
CA GLY A 98 0.03 16.38 11.47
C GLY A 98 0.28 15.31 10.41
N GLN A 99 1.53 15.23 9.96
CA GLN A 99 1.99 14.27 8.96
C GLN A 99 3.35 13.71 9.36
N GLU A 100 3.51 12.40 9.17
CA GLU A 100 4.78 11.69 9.23
C GLU A 100 4.97 10.92 7.94
N VAL A 101 5.98 11.29 7.15
CA VAL A 101 6.37 10.56 5.94
C VAL A 101 7.14 9.32 6.37
N TYR A 102 6.62 8.13 6.06
CA TYR A 102 7.21 6.86 6.48
C TYR A 102 8.09 6.24 5.38
N SER A 103 7.67 6.36 4.12
CA SER A 103 8.42 5.93 2.94
C SER A 103 8.12 6.85 1.75
N ILE A 104 8.66 6.51 0.59
CA ILE A 104 8.40 7.22 -0.67
C ILE A 104 6.92 7.16 -1.10
N ASP A 105 6.18 6.16 -0.66
CA ASP A 105 4.80 5.87 -1.08
C ASP A 105 3.80 5.85 0.08
N GLU A 106 4.26 6.01 1.33
CA GLU A 106 3.42 5.91 2.53
C GLU A 106 3.62 7.08 3.50
N SER A 107 2.52 7.57 4.06
CA SER A 107 2.55 8.57 5.13
C SER A 107 1.43 8.36 6.14
N PHE A 108 1.77 8.54 7.42
CA PHE A 108 0.79 8.60 8.50
C PHE A 108 0.31 10.04 8.67
N LEU A 109 -1.00 10.22 8.66
CA LEU A 109 -1.66 11.46 9.02
C LEU A 109 -2.21 11.36 10.45
N LEU A 110 -1.96 12.37 11.28
CA LEU A 110 -2.56 12.50 12.60
C LEU A 110 -3.96 13.10 12.45
N VAL A 111 -4.99 12.30 12.72
CA VAL A 111 -6.39 12.66 12.47
C VAL A 111 -7.22 12.67 13.74
N SER A 112 -6.54 12.68 14.90
CA SER A 112 -7.14 12.85 16.22
C SER A 112 -8.05 14.09 16.24
N GLY A 113 -9.26 13.93 16.76
CA GLY A 113 -10.23 15.02 16.85
C GLY A 113 -10.99 15.35 15.56
N ILE A 114 -10.67 14.72 14.43
CA ILE A 114 -11.45 14.87 13.20
C ILE A 114 -12.57 13.82 13.19
N SER A 115 -13.81 14.27 13.32
CA SER A 115 -14.99 13.42 13.19
C SER A 115 -15.14 12.92 11.75
N ALA A 116 -15.65 11.69 11.59
CA ALA A 116 -15.95 11.09 10.28
C ALA A 116 -14.80 11.16 9.25
N PHE A 117 -13.53 11.06 9.69
CA PHE A 117 -12.36 11.15 8.79
C PHE A 117 -12.39 10.14 7.61
N ALA A 118 -13.17 9.06 7.71
CA ALA A 118 -13.38 8.14 6.59
C ALA A 118 -13.95 8.83 5.34
N ASP A 119 -14.82 9.85 5.48
CA ASP A 119 -15.36 10.60 4.35
C ASP A 119 -14.29 11.51 3.75
N THR A 120 -13.54 12.24 4.59
CA THR A 120 -12.35 12.99 4.18
C THR A 120 -11.33 12.11 3.47
N ALA A 121 -11.10 10.88 3.94
CA ALA A 121 -10.18 9.93 3.32
C ALA A 121 -10.64 9.47 1.93
N ARG A 122 -11.96 9.35 1.69
CA ARG A 122 -12.48 9.07 0.34
C ARG A 122 -12.23 10.25 -0.60
N THR A 123 -12.52 11.47 -0.15
CA THR A 123 -12.19 12.69 -0.89
C THR A 123 -10.70 12.80 -1.17
N LEU A 124 -9.84 12.57 -0.16
CA LEU A 124 -8.38 12.57 -0.31
C LEU A 124 -7.94 11.62 -1.41
N LYS A 125 -8.44 10.38 -1.39
CA LYS A 125 -8.12 9.37 -2.42
C LYS A 125 -8.50 9.86 -3.82
N ASP A 126 -9.70 10.42 -3.97
CA ASP A 126 -10.20 10.89 -5.25
C ASP A 126 -9.41 12.11 -5.75
N VAL A 127 -9.06 13.05 -4.85
CA VAL A 127 -8.21 14.20 -5.14
C VAL A 127 -6.81 13.77 -5.56
N VAL A 128 -6.17 12.83 -4.86
CA VAL A 128 -4.86 12.30 -5.27
C VAL A 128 -4.94 11.65 -6.65
N LYS A 129 -6.01 10.88 -6.92
CA LYS A 129 -6.21 10.26 -8.23
C LYS A 129 -6.44 11.29 -9.32
N GLN A 130 -7.23 12.33 -9.08
CA GLN A 130 -7.54 13.37 -10.06
C GLN A 130 -6.33 14.27 -10.34
N SER A 131 -5.63 14.69 -9.30
CA SER A 131 -4.52 15.66 -9.41
C SER A 131 -3.22 15.02 -9.89
N LEU A 132 -2.94 13.77 -9.48
CA LEU A 132 -1.65 13.13 -9.72
C LEU A 132 -1.75 11.81 -10.50
N GLY A 133 -2.96 11.33 -10.81
CA GLY A 133 -3.17 10.06 -11.50
C GLY A 133 -2.85 8.81 -10.66
N LEU A 134 -2.42 8.97 -9.42
CA LEU A 134 -1.97 7.88 -8.55
C LEU A 134 -3.13 7.30 -7.72
N PRO A 135 -3.33 5.98 -7.74
CA PRO A 135 -4.28 5.32 -6.85
C PRO A 135 -3.69 5.16 -5.44
N VAL A 136 -4.44 5.57 -4.42
CA VAL A 136 -4.08 5.35 -3.00
C VAL A 136 -5.13 4.52 -2.28
N CYS A 137 -4.72 3.89 -1.18
CA CYS A 137 -5.62 3.36 -0.16
C CYS A 137 -5.35 4.04 1.18
N VAL A 138 -6.38 4.10 2.03
CA VAL A 138 -6.31 4.71 3.36
C VAL A 138 -6.78 3.72 4.43
N GLY A 139 -5.92 3.46 5.40
CA GLY A 139 -6.23 2.66 6.58
C GLY A 139 -6.27 3.54 7.82
N ILE A 140 -7.35 3.51 8.59
CA ILE A 140 -7.56 4.41 9.72
C ILE A 140 -7.71 3.59 11.01
N ALA A 141 -6.94 3.92 12.05
CA ALA A 141 -7.00 3.22 13.33
C ALA A 141 -6.36 4.02 14.49
N PRO A 142 -6.49 3.57 15.75
CA PRO A 142 -5.94 4.27 16.91
C PRO A 142 -4.41 4.20 17.04
N THR A 143 -3.76 3.27 16.35
CA THR A 143 -2.29 3.10 16.36
C THR A 143 -1.75 2.94 14.95
N LYS A 144 -0.47 3.26 14.75
CA LYS A 144 0.21 3.09 13.46
C LYS A 144 0.17 1.64 12.96
N THR A 145 0.35 0.67 13.86
CA THR A 145 0.27 -0.77 13.53
C THR A 145 -1.11 -1.17 13.06
N LEU A 146 -2.18 -0.71 13.73
CA LEU A 146 -3.54 -0.99 13.29
C LEU A 146 -3.88 -0.21 12.00
N ALA A 147 -3.32 0.98 11.78
CA ALA A 147 -3.52 1.73 10.54
C ALA A 147 -2.86 1.02 9.34
N LYS A 148 -1.65 0.45 9.52
CA LYS A 148 -0.99 -0.46 8.57
C LYS A 148 -1.87 -1.66 8.23
N LEU A 149 -2.40 -2.34 9.25
CA LEU A 149 -3.31 -3.47 9.08
C LEU A 149 -4.59 -3.06 8.34
N SER A 150 -5.16 -1.92 8.72
CA SER A 150 -6.37 -1.35 8.10
C SER A 150 -6.16 -1.03 6.62
N ASN A 151 -4.99 -0.49 6.26
CA ASN A 151 -4.64 -0.20 4.88
C ASN A 151 -4.53 -1.50 4.06
N ASN A 152 -3.95 -2.56 4.64
CA ASN A 152 -3.91 -3.87 4.00
C ASN A 152 -5.32 -4.41 3.70
N ILE A 153 -6.26 -4.26 4.64
CA ILE A 153 -7.66 -4.64 4.45
C ILE A 153 -8.31 -3.79 3.36
N ALA A 154 -8.08 -2.47 3.37
CA ALA A 154 -8.59 -1.53 2.37
C ALA A 154 -8.14 -1.90 0.95
N LYS A 155 -6.89 -2.35 0.79
CA LYS A 155 -6.30 -2.80 -0.48
C LYS A 155 -6.85 -4.15 -0.96
N SER A 156 -7.02 -5.09 -0.03
CA SER A 156 -7.38 -6.48 -0.35
C SER A 156 -8.88 -6.70 -0.54
N THR A 157 -9.72 -5.81 0.01
CA THR A 157 -11.17 -6.01 0.03
C THR A 157 -11.90 -4.93 -0.79
N LYS A 158 -12.24 -5.25 -2.03
CA LYS A 158 -12.86 -4.31 -3.00
C LYS A 158 -14.09 -3.57 -2.46
N ARG A 159 -14.92 -4.21 -1.61
CA ARG A 159 -16.14 -3.62 -1.04
C ARG A 159 -15.90 -2.33 -0.25
N PHE A 160 -14.69 -2.13 0.27
CA PHE A 160 -14.34 -0.94 1.05
C PHE A 160 -13.89 0.24 0.18
N GLY A 161 -13.76 0.05 -1.14
CA GLY A 161 -13.43 1.14 -2.06
C GLY A 161 -12.09 1.82 -1.74
N GLY A 162 -11.15 1.11 -1.13
CA GLY A 162 -9.82 1.63 -0.79
C GLY A 162 -9.74 2.45 0.50
N VAL A 163 -10.81 2.51 1.33
CA VAL A 163 -10.77 3.15 2.65
C VAL A 163 -11.34 2.20 3.70
N PHE A 164 -10.60 1.95 4.78
CA PHE A 164 -11.06 1.13 5.90
C PHE A 164 -10.75 1.79 7.24
N ASP A 165 -11.79 2.04 8.05
CA ASP A 165 -11.67 2.61 9.40
C ASP A 165 -11.93 1.52 10.43
N TYR A 166 -10.86 1.01 11.04
CA TYR A 166 -10.93 0.01 12.10
C TYR A 166 -11.58 0.58 13.36
N SER A 167 -11.39 1.87 13.65
CA SER A 167 -11.98 2.52 14.82
C SER A 167 -13.51 2.67 14.73
N ALA A 168 -14.09 2.53 13.54
CA ALA A 168 -15.53 2.58 13.34
C ALA A 168 -16.24 1.25 13.66
N LEU A 169 -15.49 0.18 13.90
CA LEU A 169 -16.02 -1.14 14.25
C LEU A 169 -16.35 -1.24 15.75
N SER A 170 -17.36 -2.05 16.09
CA SER A 170 -17.56 -2.50 17.47
C SER A 170 -16.39 -3.36 17.94
N GLU A 171 -16.19 -3.46 19.25
CA GLU A 171 -15.10 -4.23 19.84
C GLU A 171 -15.13 -5.71 19.39
N GLU A 172 -16.31 -6.31 19.30
CA GLU A 172 -16.45 -7.69 18.83
C GLU A 172 -15.98 -7.85 17.38
N LYS A 173 -16.33 -6.88 16.52
CA LYS A 173 -15.89 -6.87 15.12
C LYS A 173 -14.40 -6.61 14.99
N GLN A 174 -13.83 -5.76 15.83
CA GLN A 174 -12.40 -5.51 15.92
C GLN A 174 -11.63 -6.81 16.24
N ILE A 175 -12.08 -7.55 17.26
CA ILE A 175 -11.49 -8.85 17.63
C ILE A 175 -11.62 -9.86 16.48
N GLN A 176 -12.77 -9.92 15.80
CA GLN A 176 -12.97 -10.80 14.64
C GLN A 176 -12.00 -10.47 13.50
N VAL A 177 -11.77 -9.18 13.23
CA VAL A 177 -10.79 -8.74 12.23
C VAL A 177 -9.40 -9.25 12.61
N LEU A 178 -8.94 -9.04 13.84
CA LEU A 178 -7.60 -9.48 14.27
C LEU A 178 -7.44 -11.00 14.16
N LYS A 179 -8.42 -11.77 14.62
CA LYS A 179 -8.42 -13.25 14.51
C LYS A 179 -8.37 -13.76 13.07
N ALA A 180 -8.80 -12.97 12.10
CA ALA A 180 -8.76 -13.36 10.69
C ALA A 180 -7.43 -13.03 10.00
N ILE A 181 -6.56 -12.23 10.64
CA ILE A 181 -5.30 -11.78 10.05
C ILE A 181 -4.18 -12.75 10.42
N PRO A 182 -3.54 -13.41 9.43
CA PRO A 182 -2.39 -14.27 9.71
C PRO A 182 -1.27 -13.48 10.40
N VAL A 183 -0.56 -14.11 11.34
CA VAL A 183 0.52 -13.47 12.11
C VAL A 183 1.62 -12.88 11.20
N ALA A 184 1.83 -13.50 10.04
CA ALA A 184 2.75 -13.05 8.99
C ALA A 184 2.38 -11.70 8.35
N LYS A 185 1.15 -11.22 8.54
CA LYS A 185 0.63 -9.95 8.02
C LYS A 185 0.68 -8.83 9.06
N VAL A 186 1.05 -9.14 10.31
CA VAL A 186 1.23 -8.14 11.36
C VAL A 186 2.51 -7.35 11.08
N TRP A 187 2.40 -6.03 11.05
CA TRP A 187 3.54 -5.14 10.81
C TRP A 187 4.61 -5.36 11.90
N GLY A 188 5.87 -5.56 11.47
CA GLY A 188 6.99 -5.94 12.34
C GLY A 188 7.27 -7.44 12.42
N VAL A 189 6.35 -8.31 11.95
CA VAL A 189 6.57 -9.76 11.93
C VAL A 189 7.21 -10.20 10.61
N GLY A 190 8.54 -10.28 10.60
CA GLY A 190 9.30 -10.84 9.48
C GLY A 190 9.36 -12.38 9.47
N ARG A 191 9.86 -12.96 8.38
CA ARG A 191 9.90 -14.42 8.15
C ARG A 191 10.40 -15.25 9.35
N LYS A 192 11.55 -14.88 9.94
CA LYS A 192 12.13 -15.63 11.07
C LYS A 192 11.25 -15.56 12.32
N LEU A 193 10.61 -14.41 12.57
CA LEU A 193 9.72 -14.25 13.73
C LEU A 193 8.41 -15.00 13.50
N GLN A 194 7.87 -14.95 12.29
CA GLN A 194 6.73 -15.76 11.87
C GLN A 194 6.99 -17.25 12.12
N GLU A 195 8.12 -17.79 11.68
CA GLU A 195 8.49 -19.20 11.92
C GLU A 195 8.48 -19.54 13.42
N LYS A 196 9.04 -18.66 14.26
CA LYS A 196 9.01 -18.84 15.73
C LYS A 196 7.61 -18.81 16.33
N LEU A 197 6.73 -17.92 15.86
CA LEU A 197 5.35 -17.78 16.36
C LEU A 197 4.49 -18.97 15.96
N ILE A 198 4.60 -19.42 14.70
CA ILE A 198 3.89 -20.60 14.20
C ILE A 198 4.32 -21.86 14.96
N ASN A 199 5.62 -22.02 15.24
CA ASN A 199 6.12 -23.14 16.06
C ASN A 199 5.58 -23.14 17.50
N ARG A 200 5.01 -22.03 17.96
CA ARG A 200 4.32 -21.90 19.26
C ARG A 200 2.79 -21.91 19.12
N ASN A 201 2.27 -22.33 17.97
CA ASN A 201 0.83 -22.33 17.63
C ASN A 201 0.17 -20.94 17.64
N ILE A 202 0.95 -19.87 17.46
CA ILE A 202 0.44 -18.51 17.31
C ILE A 202 0.30 -18.22 15.81
N MET A 203 -0.94 -18.33 15.30
CA MET A 203 -1.22 -18.32 13.85
C MET A 203 -1.75 -16.97 13.33
N THR A 204 -2.37 -16.18 14.20
CA THR A 204 -3.08 -14.93 13.85
C THR A 204 -2.66 -13.78 14.77
N ALA A 205 -3.10 -12.57 14.45
CA ALA A 205 -2.90 -11.38 15.28
C ALA A 205 -3.60 -11.48 16.65
#